data_AF-A0A1J4XAN2-F1
#
_entry.id   AF-A0A1J4XAN2-F1
#
_cell.length_a   1.000
_cell.length_b   1.000
_cell.length_c   1.000
_cell.angle_alpha   90.00
_cell.angle_beta   90.00
_cell.angle_gamma   90.00
#
_symmetry.space_group_name_H-M   'P 1'
#
loop_
_entity.id
_entity.type
_entity.pdbx_description
1 polymer ?
#
loop_
_entity_poly.entity_id
_entity_poly.type
_entity_poly.pdbx_seq_one_letter_code
_entity_poly.pdbx_strand_id
1 'polypeptide(L)' 'METSTSTAPADAFMRSINNDPRKALRLSNGGIVIQSAQGDEVRADYWQGDEEKVRQTLENMAGASETQLRFTLRARG' A
#
# COMPACT_ATOMS: atom_id res chain seq x y z
N MET A 1 1.06 -6.11 -29.71
CA MET A 1 0.53 -5.12 -28.74
C MET A 1 1.33 -5.28 -27.48
N GLU A 2 2.39 -4.50 -27.35
CA GLU A 2 3.31 -4.55 -26.23
C GLU A 2 2.70 -3.72 -25.09
N THR A 3 2.00 -4.36 -24.15
CA THR A 3 1.66 -3.67 -22.90
C THR A 3 2.88 -3.72 -21.99
N SER A 4 3.91 -2.95 -22.35
CA SER A 4 4.96 -2.53 -21.45
C SER A 4 4.35 -1.68 -20.35
N THR A 5 3.61 -2.33 -19.45
CA THR A 5 3.17 -1.69 -18.23
C THR A 5 4.38 -1.73 -17.32
N SER A 6 5.30 -0.78 -17.52
CA SER A 6 6.17 -0.31 -16.45
C SER A 6 5.25 0.40 -15.45
N THR A 7 4.37 -0.38 -14.82
CA THR A 7 3.47 0.06 -13.78
C THR A 7 4.40 0.33 -12.62
N ALA A 8 4.44 1.59 -12.21
CA ALA A 8 5.24 1.99 -11.09
C ALA A 8 4.91 1.08 -9.89
N PRO A 9 5.89 0.71 -9.04
CA PRO A 9 5.67 -0.24 -7.96
C PRO A 9 4.47 0.10 -7.08
N ALA A 10 4.23 1.39 -6.85
CA ALA A 10 3.09 1.88 -6.10
C ALA A 10 1.74 1.55 -6.79
N ASP A 11 1.70 1.62 -8.11
CA ASP A 11 0.53 1.25 -8.93
C ASP A 11 0.33 -0.28 -8.97
N ALA A 12 1.41 -1.07 -9.03
CA ALA A 12 1.33 -2.53 -8.90
C ALA A 12 0.76 -2.94 -7.54
N PHE A 13 1.20 -2.27 -6.48
CA PHE A 13 0.70 -2.48 -5.13
C PHE A 13 -0.80 -2.15 -5.02
N MET A 14 -1.22 -0.99 -5.52
CA MET A 14 -2.63 -0.61 -5.55
C MET A 14 -3.47 -1.61 -6.35
N ARG A 15 -2.99 -2.04 -7.52
CA ARG A 15 -3.67 -3.06 -8.33
C ARG A 15 -3.77 -4.39 -7.59
N SER A 16 -2.72 -4.79 -6.86
CA SER A 16 -2.72 -6.01 -6.05
C SER A 16 -3.75 -5.94 -4.92
N ILE A 17 -3.88 -4.80 -4.24
CA ILE A 17 -4.92 -4.58 -3.22
C ILE A 17 -6.32 -4.62 -3.84
N ASN A 18 -6.51 -3.96 -4.98
CA ASN A 18 -7.80 -3.95 -5.65
C ASN A 18 -8.21 -5.33 -6.17
N ASN A 19 -7.24 -6.15 -6.59
CA ASN A 19 -7.46 -7.50 -7.09
C ASN A 19 -7.64 -8.53 -5.95
N ASP A 20 -7.10 -8.27 -4.75
CA ASP A 20 -7.18 -9.16 -3.60
C ASP A 20 -8.04 -8.54 -2.47
N PRO A 21 -9.30 -8.99 -2.29
CA PRO A 21 -10.19 -8.42 -1.27
C PRO A 21 -9.69 -8.64 0.16
N ARG A 22 -8.80 -9.61 0.41
CA ARG A 22 -8.25 -9.86 1.76
C ARG A 22 -7.27 -8.75 2.15
N LYS A 23 -6.51 -8.22 1.19
CA LYS A 23 -5.64 -7.04 1.42
C LYS A 23 -6.46 -5.80 1.72
N ALA A 24 -7.54 -5.56 0.96
CA ALA A 24 -8.47 -4.46 1.22
C ALA A 24 -9.13 -4.56 2.62
N LEU A 25 -9.52 -5.78 3.02
CA LEU A 25 -10.04 -6.06 4.36
C LEU A 25 -9.01 -5.80 5.46
N ARG A 26 -7.73 -6.16 5.26
CA ARG A 26 -6.65 -5.87 6.22
C ARG A 26 -6.43 -4.36 6.39
N LEU A 27 -6.46 -3.60 5.29
CA LEU A 27 -6.37 -2.15 5.33
C LEU A 27 -7.54 -1.54 6.12
N SER A 28 -8.77 -1.97 5.81
CA SER A 28 -9.96 -1.47 6.54
C SER A 28 -9.95 -1.86 8.02
N ASN A 29 -9.60 -3.10 8.36
CA ASN A 29 -9.50 -3.55 9.76
C ASN A 29 -8.38 -2.83 10.53
N GLY A 30 -7.27 -2.52 9.86
CA GLY A 30 -6.19 -1.72 10.43
C GLY A 30 -6.49 -0.23 10.49
N GLY A 31 -7.65 0.22 9.98
CA GLY A 31 -7.97 1.64 9.87
C GLY A 31 -6.99 2.40 9.00
N ILE A 32 -6.63 1.84 7.84
CA ILE A 32 -5.64 2.37 6.89
C ILE A 32 -6.34 2.70 5.57
N VAL A 33 -6.12 3.90 5.04
CA VAL A 33 -6.61 4.34 3.73
C VAL A 33 -5.44 4.83 2.90
N ILE A 34 -5.27 4.26 1.71
CA ILE A 34 -4.30 4.74 0.73
C ILE A 34 -4.85 6.00 0.06
N GLN A 35 -4.10 7.09 0.14
CA GLN A 35 -4.47 8.37 -0.45
C GLN A 35 -3.92 8.55 -1.86
N SER A 36 -2.69 8.11 -2.08
CA SER A 36 -2.04 8.24 -3.38
C SER A 36 -0.92 7.22 -3.51
N ALA A 37 -0.75 6.68 -4.71
CA ALA A 37 0.36 5.83 -5.09
C ALA A 37 0.97 6.38 -6.38
N GLN A 38 2.25 6.73 -6.36
CA GLN A 38 2.92 7.32 -7.50
C GLN A 38 4.40 6.94 -7.51
N GLY A 39 4.89 6.43 -8.64
CA GLY A 39 6.26 5.96 -8.71
C GLY A 39 6.46 4.78 -7.75
N ASP A 40 7.37 4.98 -6.81
CA ASP A 40 7.67 4.09 -5.68
C ASP A 40 7.08 4.55 -4.35
N GLU A 41 6.40 5.69 -4.28
CA GLU A 41 5.81 6.19 -3.05
C GLU A 41 4.32 5.83 -2.93
N VAL A 42 3.95 5.27 -1.78
CA VAL A 42 2.56 5.04 -1.37
C VAL A 42 2.29 5.86 -0.12
N ARG A 43 1.38 6.82 -0.22
CA ARG A 43 0.87 7.59 0.92
C ARG A 43 -0.39 6.93 1.46
N ALA A 44 -0.38 6.63 2.75
CA ALA A 44 -1.54 6.14 3.46
C ALA A 44 -1.79 6.97 4.71
N ASP A 45 -3.06 7.29 4.95
CA ASP A 45 -3.52 7.78 6.23
C ASP A 45 -3.97 6.59 7.08
N TYR A 46 -3.77 6.69 8.39
CA TYR A 46 -4.27 5.71 9.34
C TYR A 46 -4.88 6.38 10.56
N TRP A 47 -5.90 5.76 11.15
CA TRP A 47 -6.59 6.26 12.36
C TRP A 47 -6.67 5.21 13.48
N GLN A 48 -6.22 3.97 13.22
CA GLN A 48 -6.15 2.93 14.23
C GLN A 48 -4.73 2.37 14.33
N GLY A 49 -4.27 2.20 15.58
CA GLY A 49 -2.95 1.63 15.88
C GLY A 49 -1.78 2.57 15.66
N ASP A 50 -0.59 2.01 15.80
CA ASP A 50 0.69 2.72 15.68
C ASP A 50 1.22 2.70 14.24
N GLU A 51 1.96 3.75 13.86
CA GLU A 51 2.61 3.84 12.55
C GLU A 51 3.39 2.57 12.19
N GLU A 52 4.12 2.01 13.15
CA GLU A 52 4.95 0.82 12.94
C GLU A 52 4.12 -0.41 12.54
N LYS A 53 2.97 -0.62 13.19
CA LYS A 53 2.07 -1.73 12.83
C LYS A 53 1.46 -1.54 11.45
N VAL A 54 1.07 -0.31 11.13
CA VAL A 54 0.54 0.04 9.81
C VAL A 54 1.60 -0.18 8.73
N ARG A 55 2.83 0.27 8.97
CA ARG A 55 3.98 0.06 8.08
C ARG A 55 4.23 -1.42 7.85
N GLN A 56 4.39 -2.20 8.93
CA GLN A 56 4.60 -3.64 8.84
C GLN A 56 3.47 -4.35 8.07
N THR A 57 2.22 -3.90 8.26
CA THR A 57 1.07 -4.46 7.52
C THR A 57 1.18 -4.18 6.03
N LEU A 58 1.50 -2.93 5.65
CA LEU A 58 1.69 -2.52 4.26
C LEU A 58 2.87 -3.25 3.61
N GLU A 59 3.99 -3.36 4.30
CA GLU A 59 5.17 -4.10 3.85
C GLU A 59 4.87 -5.60 3.66
N ASN A 60 4.18 -6.22 4.63
CA ASN A 60 3.76 -7.62 4.52
C ASN A 60 2.79 -7.84 3.35
N MET A 61 1.90 -6.88 3.07
CA MET A 61 0.97 -6.93 1.95
C MET A 61 1.62 -6.66 0.60
N ALA A 62 2.63 -5.79 0.55
CA ALA A 62 3.43 -5.59 -0.66
C ALA A 62 4.16 -6.90 -1.01
N GLY A 63 4.44 -7.74 -0.01
CA GLY A 63 5.22 -8.95 -0.16
C GLY A 63 6.67 -8.58 -0.43
N ALA A 64 7.55 -9.58 -0.40
CA ALA A 64 8.96 -9.43 -0.74
C ALA A 64 9.19 -9.09 -2.24
N SER A 65 8.32 -8.31 -2.87
CA SER A 65 8.62 -7.66 -4.13
C SER A 65 9.85 -6.79 -3.88
N GLU A 66 10.95 -7.13 -4.53
CA GLU A 66 12.25 -6.44 -4.58
C GLU A 66 12.17 -4.95 -4.97
N THR A 67 10.97 -4.39 -5.07
CA THR A 67 10.75 -3.00 -5.38
C THR A 67 10.67 -2.18 -4.10
N GLN A 68 11.58 -1.21 -3.98
CA GLN A 68 11.67 -0.24 -2.89
C GLN A 68 10.41 0.62 -2.79
N LEU A 69 9.30 0.06 -2.33
CA LEU A 69 8.09 0.81 -2.04
C LEU A 69 8.28 1.65 -0.80
N ARG A 70 8.20 2.97 -0.94
CA ARG A 70 8.28 3.90 0.18
C ARG A 70 6.89 4.19 0.72
N PHE A 71 6.62 3.71 1.93
CA PHE A 71 5.36 3.99 2.62
C PHE A 71 5.47 5.27 3.45
N THR A 72 4.73 6.29 3.05
CA THR A 72 4.56 7.52 3.82
C THR A 72 3.24 7.44 4.57
N LEU A 73 3.33 7.39 5.90
CA LEU A 73 2.19 7.21 6.77
C LEU A 73 1.85 8.51 7.48
N ARG A 74 0.56 8.79 7.59
CA ARG A 74 0.06 9.97 8.31
C ARG A 74 -1.05 9.55 9.26
N ALA A 75 -0.91 9.90 10.53
CA ALA A 75 -1.98 9.73 11.50
C ALA A 75 -3.10 10.76 11.20
N ARG A 76 -4.32 10.27 11.04
CA ARG A 76 -5.54 11.09 11.11
C ARG A 76 -6.20 10.85 12.46
N GLY A 77 -5.92 11.75 13.39
CA GLY A 77 -6.62 11.90 14.68
C GLY A 77 -7.77 12.89 14.57
#